data_AF-A0A661NSC5-F1
#
_entry.id   AF-A0A661NSC5-F1
#
_cell.length_a   1.000
_cell.length_b   1.000
_cell.length_c   1.000
_cell.angle_alpha   90.00
_cell.angle_beta   90.00
_cell.angle_gamma   90.00
#
_symmetry.space_group_name_H-M   'P 1'
#
loop_
_entity.id
_entity.type
_entity.pdbx_description
1 polymer ?
#
loop_
_entity_poly.entity_id
_entity_poly.type
_entity_poly.pdbx_seq_one_letter_code
_entity_poly.pdbx_strand_id
1 'polypeptide(L)'
;MDVQIHETETREVTCPTCGAPVALAAKSPTPCAHCGTDVALPVIHVDLYQKLMAGAGRLAQADAIWKGLPPPMPRWMVPVFVAGVVLGSFALVIGWTVLARDLFGGPGRGFALVVMGPAFVALQFGLELLAWWSPVARLEQNFSAFSDKKFPEVARCRVCGAPLAVHESAVVTRCAHCGSDNLVRRLRREAFVQAREMVERGRQQIDEAMVTLEMLRLQRRVIRWLGPAIMIPIFVILLVALWDQ
;
A
#
# COMPACT_ATOMS: atom_id res chain seq x y z
N MET A 1 28.75 16.50 16.01
CA MET A 1 28.03 17.32 17.01
C MET A 1 26.84 16.51 17.43
N ASP A 2 27.02 15.67 18.45
CA ASP A 2 25.94 14.86 19.02
C ASP A 2 25.08 15.77 19.89
N VAL A 3 23.87 16.04 19.42
CA VAL A 3 22.85 16.75 20.20
C VAL A 3 22.37 15.76 21.25
N GLN A 4 22.87 15.87 22.48
CA GLN A 4 22.28 15.22 23.64
C GLN A 4 20.89 15.83 23.86
N ILE A 5 19.87 15.20 23.29
CA ILE A 5 18.48 15.50 23.57
C ILE A 5 18.23 14.97 24.99
N HIS A 6 18.33 15.85 25.99
CA HIS A 6 17.85 15.53 27.33
C HIS A 6 16.42 15.00 27.20
N GLU A 7 16.16 13.79 27.70
CA GLU A 7 14.84 13.18 27.91
C GLU A 7 14.05 14.03 28.91
N THR A 8 13.76 15.27 28.54
CA THR A 8 12.78 16.08 29.23
C THR A 8 11.46 15.57 28.70
N GLU A 9 10.97 14.54 29.38
CA GLU A 9 9.66 13.90 29.27
C GLU A 9 8.72 14.73 28.38
N THR A 10 8.64 14.39 27.09
CA THR A 10 7.61 14.91 26.17
C THR A 10 6.29 14.28 26.59
N ARG A 11 5.79 14.71 27.75
CA ARG A 11 4.56 14.25 28.34
C ARG A 11 3.43 14.67 27.41
N GLU A 12 2.67 13.67 26.98
CA GLU A 12 1.50 13.87 26.12
C GLU A 12 0.59 14.92 26.76
N VAL A 13 0.35 16.03 26.05
CA VAL A 13 -0.55 17.07 26.53
C VAL A 13 -1.98 16.53 26.43
N THR A 14 -2.66 16.41 27.56
CA THR A 14 -4.06 15.95 27.61
C THR A 14 -5.01 17.10 27.91
N CYS A 15 -6.22 17.02 27.39
CA CYS A 15 -7.26 17.99 27.67
C CYS A 15 -7.67 17.88 29.14
N PRO A 16 -7.67 18.98 29.92
CA PRO A 16 -8.01 18.94 31.34
C PRO A 16 -9.48 18.57 31.60
N THR A 17 -10.36 18.76 30.61
CA THR A 17 -11.80 18.52 30.75
C THR A 17 -12.20 17.08 30.42
N CYS A 18 -11.79 16.56 29.26
CA CYS A 18 -12.21 15.23 28.79
C CYS A 18 -11.11 14.17 28.86
N GLY A 19 -9.86 14.55 29.15
CA GLY A 19 -8.71 13.66 29.15
C GLY A 19 -8.27 13.18 27.76
N ALA A 20 -8.88 13.68 26.68
CA ALA A 20 -8.46 13.36 25.32
C ALA A 20 -7.08 13.95 25.04
N PRO A 21 -6.19 13.23 24.35
CA PRO A 21 -4.88 13.77 23.99
C PRO A 21 -5.02 14.91 22.97
N VAL A 22 -4.22 15.97 23.13
CA VAL A 22 -4.31 17.20 22.33
C VAL A 22 -3.14 17.23 21.35
N ALA A 23 -3.47 17.43 20.08
CA ALA A 23 -2.46 17.52 19.03
C ALA A 23 -1.67 18.83 19.11
N LEU A 24 -0.40 18.79 18.70
CA LEU A 24 0.44 19.98 18.61
C LEU A 24 -0.09 20.94 17.53
N ALA A 25 -0.06 22.24 17.80
CA ALA A 25 -0.55 23.26 16.88
C ALA A 25 0.35 24.49 16.84
N ALA A 26 0.18 25.31 15.79
CA ALA A 26 0.95 26.53 15.55
C ALA A 26 0.71 27.63 16.58
N LYS A 27 -0.43 27.58 17.29
CA LYS A 27 -0.90 28.61 18.21
C LYS A 27 -1.40 27.96 19.49
N SER A 28 -1.17 28.63 20.61
CA SER A 28 -1.73 28.31 21.91
C SER A 28 -2.58 29.49 22.36
N PRO A 29 -3.83 29.30 22.83
CA PRO A 29 -4.50 28.00 23.05
C PRO A 29 -4.95 27.30 21.75
N THR A 30 -5.21 25.99 21.84
CA THR A 30 -5.75 25.16 20.75
C THR A 30 -7.02 24.44 21.21
N PRO A 31 -8.10 24.43 20.40
CA PRO A 31 -9.32 23.72 20.77
C PRO A 31 -9.09 22.19 20.75
N CYS A 32 -9.60 21.50 21.77
CA CYS A 32 -9.58 20.04 21.83
C CYS A 32 -10.45 19.44 20.72
N ALA A 33 -9.91 18.50 19.94
CA ALA A 33 -10.63 17.85 18.84
C ALA A 33 -11.86 17.03 19.29
N HIS A 34 -11.92 16.64 20.56
CA HIS A 34 -13.04 15.86 21.11
C HIS A 34 -14.13 16.76 21.71
N CYS A 35 -13.80 17.61 22.68
CA CYS A 35 -14.78 18.41 23.44
C CYS A 35 -14.81 19.90 23.08
N GLY A 36 -13.91 20.38 22.23
CA GLY A 36 -13.84 21.79 21.82
C GLY A 36 -13.21 22.75 22.83
N THR A 37 -12.88 22.30 24.05
CA THR A 37 -12.26 23.15 25.08
C THR A 37 -10.88 23.62 24.64
N ASP A 38 -10.60 24.92 24.83
CA ASP A 38 -9.28 25.50 24.58
C ASP A 38 -8.24 24.98 25.58
N VAL A 39 -7.16 24.38 25.06
CA VAL A 39 -6.06 23.83 25.84
C VAL A 39 -4.79 24.64 25.59
N ALA A 40 -4.18 25.13 26.66
CA ALA A 40 -2.91 25.85 26.60
C ALA A 40 -1.77 24.85 26.33
N LEU A 41 -1.15 24.95 25.15
CA LEU A 41 0.05 24.20 24.81
C LEU A 41 1.29 24.87 25.41
N PRO A 42 2.24 24.11 26.01
CA PRO A 42 3.53 24.63 26.42
C PRO A 42 4.32 25.22 25.23
N VAL A 43 5.12 26.26 25.46
CA VAL A 43 5.86 26.97 24.39
C VAL A 43 6.76 26.01 23.58
N ILE A 44 7.39 25.05 24.24
CA ILE A 44 8.25 24.04 23.59
C ILE A 44 7.51 23.20 22.54
N HIS A 45 6.24 22.92 22.77
CA HIS A 45 5.39 22.15 21.87
C HIS A 45 4.98 22.96 20.63
N VAL A 46 4.77 24.27 20.81
CA VAL A 46 4.48 25.21 19.72
C VAL A 46 5.70 25.39 18.82
N ASP A 47 6.90 25.55 19.40
CA ASP A 47 8.15 25.67 18.65
C ASP A 47 8.47 24.39 17.85
N LEU A 48 8.25 23.21 18.46
CA LEU A 48 8.39 21.92 17.78
C LEU A 48 7.47 21.83 16.56
N TYR A 49 6.20 22.22 16.70
CA TYR A 49 5.25 22.26 15.59
C TYR A 49 5.74 23.17 14.44
N GLN A 50 6.25 24.36 14.75
CA GLN A 50 6.74 25.29 13.73
C GLN A 50 7.95 24.72 12.97
N LYS A 51 8.89 24.08 13.67
CA LYS A 51 10.06 23.40 13.06
C LYS A 51 9.64 22.28 12.12
N LEU A 52 8.59 21.53 12.47
CA LEU A 52 8.06 20.47 11.60
C LEU A 52 7.36 21.03 10.37
N MET A 53 6.60 22.12 10.54
CA MET A 53 5.91 22.79 9.44
C MET A 53 6.88 23.46 8.45
N ALA A 54 8.09 23.83 8.88
CA ALA A 54 9.14 24.24 7.94
C ALA A 54 9.49 23.13 6.91
N GLY A 55 9.22 21.85 7.24
CA GLY A 55 9.33 20.71 6.34
C GLY A 55 8.07 20.39 5.52
N ALA A 56 6.98 21.15 5.66
CA ALA A 56 5.66 20.83 5.08
C ALA A 56 5.66 20.75 3.54
N GLY A 57 6.57 21.44 2.86
CA GLY A 57 6.66 21.40 1.40
C GLY A 57 6.85 19.99 0.83
N ARG A 58 7.61 19.13 1.52
CA ARG A 58 7.80 17.71 1.12
C ARG A 58 6.53 16.88 1.32
N LEU A 59 5.76 17.18 2.37
CA LEU A 59 4.48 16.51 2.64
C LEU A 59 3.43 16.90 1.62
N ALA A 60 3.37 18.18 1.24
CA ALA A 60 2.46 18.64 0.20
C ALA A 60 2.72 17.97 -1.15
N GLN A 61 4.00 17.76 -1.52
CA GLN A 61 4.36 16.99 -2.72
C GLN A 61 3.93 15.52 -2.62
N ALA A 62 4.15 14.87 -1.48
CA ALA A 62 3.70 13.50 -1.26
C ALA A 62 2.16 13.37 -1.32
N ASP A 63 1.45 14.32 -0.73
CA ASP A 63 -0.03 14.40 -0.76
C ASP A 63 -0.55 14.62 -2.18
N ALA A 64 0.13 15.45 -3.00
CA ALA A 64 -0.21 15.65 -4.41
C ALA A 64 -0.01 14.36 -5.23
N ILE A 65 1.11 13.65 -5.04
CA ILE A 65 1.35 12.36 -5.70
C ILE A 65 0.27 11.35 -5.28
N TRP A 66 -0.05 11.29 -3.99
CA TRP A 66 -1.06 10.37 -3.46
C TRP A 66 -2.46 10.67 -4.00
N LYS A 67 -2.83 11.95 -4.10
CA LYS A 67 -4.10 12.41 -4.69
C LYS A 67 -4.19 12.11 -6.19
N GLY A 68 -3.06 12.03 -6.89
CA GLY A 68 -2.98 11.66 -8.30
C GLY A 68 -3.06 10.16 -8.58
N LEU A 69 -2.94 9.30 -7.55
CA LEU A 69 -3.11 7.86 -7.73
C LEU A 69 -4.58 7.54 -8.04
N PRO A 70 -4.86 6.64 -8.99
CA PRO A 70 -6.23 6.21 -9.27
C PRO A 70 -6.85 5.61 -8.00
N PRO A 71 -8.15 5.86 -7.73
CA PRO A 71 -8.81 5.27 -6.58
C PRO A 71 -8.71 3.73 -6.65
N PRO A 72 -8.60 3.04 -5.50
CA PRO A 72 -8.60 1.59 -5.50
C PRO A 72 -9.89 1.08 -6.17
N MET A 73 -9.75 0.02 -6.98
CA MET A 73 -10.91 -0.59 -7.63
C MET A 73 -11.95 -1.02 -6.57
N PRO A 74 -13.26 -0.83 -6.84
CA PRO A 74 -14.30 -1.27 -5.94
C PRO A 74 -14.17 -2.77 -5.65
N ARG A 75 -14.36 -3.20 -4.40
CA ARG A 75 -14.23 -4.61 -3.99
C ARG A 75 -15.12 -5.57 -4.77
N TRP A 76 -16.26 -5.10 -5.27
CA TRP A 76 -17.17 -5.91 -6.08
C TRP A 76 -16.66 -6.11 -7.52
N MET A 77 -15.82 -5.21 -8.03
CA MET A 77 -15.19 -5.37 -9.36
C MET A 77 -14.08 -6.41 -9.33
N VAL A 78 -13.54 -6.72 -8.16
CA VAL A 78 -12.48 -7.70 -7.96
C VAL A 78 -12.83 -9.07 -8.54
N PRO A 79 -13.91 -9.75 -8.08
CA PRO A 79 -14.28 -11.04 -8.62
C PRO A 79 -14.65 -10.97 -10.10
N VAL A 80 -15.27 -9.87 -10.56
CA VAL A 80 -15.64 -9.67 -11.97
C VAL A 80 -14.40 -9.62 -12.85
N PHE A 81 -13.38 -8.87 -12.43
CA PHE A 81 -12.14 -8.75 -13.17
C PHE A 81 -11.35 -10.06 -13.16
N VAL A 82 -11.23 -10.72 -12.00
CA VAL A 82 -10.58 -12.04 -11.89
C VAL A 82 -11.29 -13.07 -12.77
N ALA A 83 -12.62 -13.14 -12.71
CA ALA A 83 -13.41 -14.01 -13.56
C ALA A 83 -13.20 -13.68 -15.04
N GLY A 84 -13.16 -12.40 -15.41
CA GLY A 84 -12.88 -11.96 -16.78
C GLY A 84 -11.51 -12.39 -17.28
N VAL A 85 -10.45 -12.28 -16.46
CA VAL A 85 -9.11 -12.74 -16.81
C VAL A 85 -9.07 -14.26 -16.97
N VAL A 86 -9.70 -15.01 -16.06
CA VAL A 86 -9.76 -16.48 -16.13
C VAL A 86 -10.54 -16.93 -17.37
N LEU A 87 -11.75 -16.41 -17.57
CA LEU A 87 -12.60 -16.75 -18.72
C LEU A 87 -11.95 -16.33 -20.04
N GLY A 88 -11.35 -15.14 -20.09
CA GLY A 88 -10.61 -14.65 -21.24
C GLY A 88 -9.42 -15.55 -21.59
N SER A 89 -8.65 -15.96 -20.58
CA SER A 89 -7.52 -16.89 -20.77
C SER A 89 -7.98 -18.24 -21.30
N PHE A 90 -9.07 -18.80 -20.75
CA PHE A 90 -9.67 -20.03 -21.24
C PHE A 90 -10.17 -19.91 -22.68
N ALA A 91 -10.86 -18.82 -23.02
CA ALA A 91 -11.34 -18.58 -24.38
C ALA A 91 -10.17 -18.44 -25.37
N LEU A 92 -9.05 -17.84 -24.94
CA LEU A 92 -7.85 -17.68 -25.75
C LEU A 92 -7.15 -19.03 -25.98
N VAL A 93 -7.05 -19.87 -24.94
CA VAL A 93 -6.57 -21.26 -25.07
C VAL A 93 -7.44 -22.01 -26.07
N ILE A 94 -8.77 -22.01 -25.90
CA ILE A 94 -9.70 -22.74 -26.77
C ILE A 94 -9.63 -22.21 -28.21
N GLY A 95 -9.69 -20.90 -28.42
CA GLY A 95 -9.60 -20.29 -29.74
C GLY A 95 -8.28 -20.65 -30.44
N TRP A 96 -7.17 -20.61 -29.70
CA TRP A 96 -5.88 -21.02 -30.22
C TRP A 96 -5.82 -22.53 -30.52
N THR A 97 -6.41 -23.39 -29.68
CA THR A 97 -6.49 -24.86 -29.95
C THR A 97 -7.22 -25.15 -31.26
N VAL A 98 -8.31 -24.44 -31.53
CA VAL A 98 -9.12 -24.63 -32.74
C VAL A 98 -8.37 -24.12 -33.97
N LEU A 99 -7.77 -22.93 -33.88
CA LEU A 99 -7.01 -22.33 -34.98
C LEU A 99 -5.75 -23.15 -35.32
N ALA A 100 -5.02 -23.60 -34.29
CA ALA A 100 -3.78 -24.35 -34.46
C ALA A 100 -3.99 -25.78 -34.95
N ARG A 101 -5.18 -26.36 -34.73
CA ARG A 101 -5.51 -27.72 -35.17
C ARG A 101 -5.31 -27.89 -36.68
N ASP A 102 -5.75 -26.92 -37.46
CA ASP A 102 -5.68 -26.98 -38.93
C ASP A 102 -4.28 -26.64 -39.46
N LEU A 103 -3.50 -25.85 -38.71
CA LEU A 103 -2.16 -25.42 -39.08
C LEU A 103 -1.08 -26.48 -38.80
N PHE A 104 -1.22 -27.30 -37.75
CA PHE A 104 -0.08 -28.08 -37.21
C PHE A 104 -0.19 -29.61 -37.36
N GLY A 105 -1.21 -30.13 -38.04
CA GLY A 105 -1.22 -31.53 -38.51
C GLY A 105 -0.91 -32.59 -37.44
N GLY A 106 -1.92 -32.95 -36.64
CA GLY A 106 -1.88 -34.12 -35.74
C GLY A 106 -1.77 -33.78 -34.25
N PRO A 107 -2.32 -34.65 -33.37
CA PRO A 107 -2.58 -34.34 -31.95
C PRO A 107 -1.34 -34.19 -31.07
N GLY A 108 -0.15 -34.62 -31.54
CA GLY A 108 1.09 -34.60 -30.74
C GLY A 108 1.91 -33.32 -30.85
N ARG A 109 1.97 -32.66 -32.01
CA ARG A 109 2.83 -31.48 -32.26
C ARG A 109 2.20 -30.15 -31.83
N GLY A 110 0.87 -30.04 -31.95
CA GLY A 110 0.15 -28.85 -31.51
C GLY A 110 0.08 -28.69 -29.99
N PHE A 111 0.05 -29.79 -29.23
CA PHE A 111 -0.32 -29.75 -27.81
C PHE A 111 0.61 -28.88 -26.94
N ALA A 112 1.93 -28.94 -27.17
CA ALA A 112 2.90 -28.16 -26.38
C ALA A 112 2.76 -26.65 -26.62
N LEU A 113 2.69 -26.21 -27.88
CA LEU A 113 2.52 -24.80 -28.24
C LEU A 113 1.14 -24.26 -27.89
N VAL A 114 0.13 -25.12 -27.99
CA VAL A 114 -1.28 -24.78 -27.74
C VAL A 114 -1.60 -24.64 -26.25
N VAL A 115 -0.98 -25.46 -25.39
CA VAL A 115 -1.24 -25.44 -23.96
C VAL A 115 -0.26 -24.52 -23.23
N MET A 116 1.04 -24.56 -23.56
CA MET A 116 2.02 -23.78 -22.80
C MET A 116 1.97 -22.28 -23.09
N GLY A 117 1.83 -21.86 -24.36
CA GLY A 117 1.85 -20.43 -24.71
C GLY A 117 0.80 -19.60 -23.95
N PRO A 118 -0.50 -19.95 -24.06
CA PRO A 118 -1.56 -19.24 -23.34
C PRO A 118 -1.48 -19.40 -21.82
N ALA A 119 -1.07 -20.57 -21.31
CA ALA A 119 -0.89 -20.78 -19.87
C ALA A 119 0.21 -19.86 -19.29
N PHE A 120 1.30 -19.66 -20.04
CA PHE A 120 2.37 -18.74 -19.65
C PHE A 120 1.92 -17.28 -19.70
N VAL A 121 1.17 -16.88 -20.74
CA VAL A 121 0.62 -15.51 -20.82
C VAL A 121 -0.35 -15.27 -19.65
N ALA A 122 -1.23 -16.22 -19.36
CA ALA A 122 -2.17 -16.13 -18.24
C ALA A 122 -1.44 -16.07 -16.89
N LEU A 123 -0.37 -16.86 -16.71
CA LEU A 123 0.45 -16.83 -15.50
C LEU A 123 1.16 -15.49 -15.34
N GLN A 124 1.78 -14.98 -16.41
CA GLN A 124 2.48 -13.69 -16.40
C GLN A 124 1.50 -12.54 -16.10
N PHE A 125 0.34 -12.52 -16.76
CA PHE A 125 -0.69 -11.51 -16.51
C PHE A 125 -1.24 -11.61 -15.08
N GLY A 126 -1.46 -12.83 -14.58
CA GLY A 126 -1.90 -13.07 -13.20
C GLY A 126 -0.90 -12.56 -12.17
N LEU A 127 0.39 -12.77 -12.39
CA LEU A 127 1.47 -12.27 -11.53
C LEU A 127 1.57 -10.74 -11.56
N GLU A 128 1.46 -10.12 -12.74
CA GLU A 128 1.46 -8.65 -12.83
C GLU A 128 0.22 -8.04 -12.17
N LEU A 129 -0.95 -8.68 -12.30
CA LEU A 129 -2.15 -8.26 -11.61
C LEU A 129 -2.00 -8.32 -10.10
N LEU A 130 -1.51 -9.44 -9.57
CA LEU A 130 -1.22 -9.61 -8.14
C LEU A 130 -0.18 -8.59 -7.66
N ALA A 131 0.84 -8.31 -8.47
CA ALA A 131 1.86 -7.32 -8.20
C ALA A 131 1.34 -5.87 -8.27
N TRP A 132 0.26 -5.61 -8.98
CA TRP A 132 -0.40 -4.30 -9.02
C TRP A 132 -1.30 -4.08 -7.81
N TRP A 133 -1.85 -5.15 -7.24
CA TRP A 133 -2.79 -5.10 -6.12
C TRP A 133 -2.12 -5.10 -4.74
N SER A 134 -1.03 -5.84 -4.57
CA SER A 134 -0.39 -6.02 -3.26
C SER A 134 0.35 -4.80 -2.69
N PRO A 135 0.99 -3.89 -3.46
CA PRO A 135 1.82 -2.85 -2.88
C PRO A 135 0.98 -1.73 -2.29
N VAL A 136 -0.10 -1.32 -2.97
CA VAL A 136 -0.91 -0.17 -2.53
C VAL A 136 -1.70 -0.52 -1.27
N ALA A 137 -2.30 -1.71 -1.22
CA ALA A 137 -3.01 -2.18 -0.03
C ALA A 137 -2.06 -2.38 1.17
N ARG A 138 -0.84 -2.90 0.95
CA ARG A 138 0.18 -3.03 2.00
C ARG A 138 0.75 -1.69 2.44
N LEU A 139 0.94 -0.74 1.53
CA LEU A 139 1.38 0.62 1.84
C LEU A 139 0.31 1.34 2.67
N GLU A 140 -0.96 1.26 2.28
CA GLU A 140 -2.05 1.86 3.07
C GLU A 140 -2.08 1.30 4.49
N GLN A 141 -1.94 -0.02 4.66
CA GLN A 141 -1.91 -0.63 5.99
C GLN A 141 -0.68 -0.20 6.80
N ASN A 142 0.51 -0.20 6.20
CA ASN A 142 1.75 0.11 6.90
C ASN A 142 1.93 1.58 7.24
N PHE A 143 1.28 2.49 6.52
CA PHE A 143 1.35 3.92 6.76
C PHE A 143 0.13 4.46 7.53
N SER A 144 -0.95 3.70 7.67
CA SER A 144 -2.17 4.16 8.36
C SER A 144 -1.91 4.56 9.82
N ALA A 145 -2.41 5.73 10.20
CA ALA A 145 -2.51 6.14 11.59
C ALA A 145 -3.49 5.22 12.34
N PHE A 146 -3.24 4.98 13.62
CA PHE A 146 -4.20 4.28 14.48
C PHE A 146 -5.32 5.24 14.89
N SER A 147 -6.55 4.74 14.96
CA SER A 147 -7.65 5.45 15.63
C SER A 147 -7.67 5.02 17.09
N ASP A 148 -7.80 5.97 18.01
CA ASP A 148 -7.96 5.66 19.43
C ASP A 148 -9.32 4.97 19.65
N LYS A 149 -9.33 3.85 20.39
CA LYS A 149 -10.57 3.11 20.69
C LYS A 149 -11.55 3.93 21.53
N LYS A 150 -11.03 4.78 22.41
CA LYS A 150 -11.80 5.65 23.31
C LYS A 150 -12.21 6.95 22.62
N PHE A 151 -11.36 7.47 21.72
CA PHE A 151 -11.55 8.76 21.03
C PHE A 151 -11.37 8.61 19.51
N PRO A 152 -12.36 8.05 18.78
CA PRO A 152 -12.18 7.65 17.38
C PRO A 152 -11.86 8.80 16.42
N GLU A 153 -12.21 10.04 16.79
CA GLU A 153 -11.85 11.28 16.11
C GLU A 153 -10.38 11.67 16.24
N VAL A 154 -9.65 11.13 17.21
CA VAL A 154 -8.21 11.36 17.39
C VAL A 154 -7.41 10.28 16.65
N ALA A 155 -6.66 10.71 15.64
CA ALA A 155 -5.67 9.88 15.00
C ALA A 155 -4.37 9.85 15.83
N ARG A 156 -3.78 8.67 16.00
CA ARG A 156 -2.51 8.44 16.68
C ARG A 156 -1.44 7.96 15.70
N CYS A 157 -0.21 8.39 15.95
CA CYS A 157 0.95 7.98 15.19
C CYS A 157 1.14 6.46 15.25
N ARG A 158 1.42 5.83 14.11
CA ARG A 158 1.67 4.40 14.00
C ARG A 158 2.95 3.93 14.69
N VAL A 159 3.94 4.81 14.81
CA VAL A 159 5.27 4.49 15.34
C VAL A 159 5.34 4.74 16.85
N CYS A 160 4.94 5.93 17.31
CA CYS A 160 5.09 6.32 18.71
C CYS A 160 3.77 6.43 19.49
N GLY A 161 2.61 6.29 18.83
CA GLY A 161 1.30 6.39 19.50
C GLY A 161 0.83 7.81 19.84
N ALA A 162 1.64 8.84 19.58
CA ALA A 162 1.30 10.23 19.89
C ALA A 162 0.15 10.77 19.02
N PRO A 163 -0.67 11.71 19.54
CA PRO A 163 -1.80 12.27 18.80
C PRO A 163 -1.30 13.08 17.58
N LEU A 164 -1.99 12.92 16.46
CA LEU A 164 -1.68 13.59 15.20
C LEU A 164 -2.57 14.83 15.02
N ALA A 165 -1.96 15.94 14.63
CA ALA A 165 -2.69 17.09 14.13
C ALA A 165 -3.12 16.79 12.68
N VAL A 166 -4.41 16.49 12.50
CA VAL A 166 -4.97 16.16 11.19
C VAL A 166 -5.78 17.34 10.69
N HIS A 167 -5.40 17.90 9.54
CA HIS A 167 -6.23 18.86 8.83
C HIS A 167 -7.39 18.12 8.14
N GLU A 168 -8.59 18.71 8.06
CA GLU A 168 -9.79 18.04 7.52
C GLU A 168 -9.62 17.47 6.09
N SER A 169 -8.69 18.03 5.32
CA SER A 169 -8.39 17.68 3.93
C SER A 169 -7.05 16.97 3.71
N ALA A 170 -6.28 16.71 4.77
CA ALA A 170 -4.97 16.08 4.67
C ALA A 170 -5.11 14.55 4.57
N VAL A 171 -4.45 13.93 3.58
CA VAL A 171 -4.39 12.46 3.47
C VAL A 171 -3.18 11.90 4.21
N VAL A 172 -2.11 12.69 4.29
CA VAL A 172 -0.87 12.37 5.01
C VAL A 172 -0.59 13.45 6.03
N THR A 173 -0.19 13.07 7.24
CA THR A 173 0.31 13.98 8.27
C THR A 173 1.61 13.43 8.86
N ARG A 174 2.52 14.32 9.23
CA ARG A 174 3.76 13.95 9.92
C ARG A 174 3.56 14.02 11.42
N CYS A 175 3.97 12.98 12.13
CA CYS A 175 3.95 12.95 13.57
C CYS A 175 4.91 14.00 14.13
N ALA A 176 4.40 14.84 15.01
CA ALA A 176 5.21 15.91 15.57
C ALA A 176 6.20 15.45 16.65
N HIS A 177 6.05 14.23 17.16
CA HIS A 177 6.96 13.68 18.17
C HIS A 177 8.10 12.90 17.52
N CYS A 178 7.81 11.87 16.73
CA CYS A 178 8.83 11.00 16.14
C CYS A 178 9.19 11.32 14.67
N GLY A 179 8.53 12.30 14.04
CA GLY A 179 8.78 12.68 12.65
C GLY A 179 8.29 11.67 11.59
N SER A 180 7.66 10.57 11.98
CA SER A 180 7.12 9.58 11.03
C SER A 180 5.96 10.12 10.20
N ASP A 181 5.84 9.71 8.95
CA ASP A 181 4.70 10.04 8.08
C ASP A 181 3.57 9.01 8.29
N ASN A 182 2.34 9.52 8.41
CA ASN A 182 1.15 8.74 8.76
C ASN A 182 0.01 9.09 7.79
N LEU A 183 -0.63 8.06 7.24
CA LEU A 183 -1.80 8.17 6.39
C LEU A 183 -3.04 8.33 7.28
N VAL A 184 -3.69 9.48 7.20
CA VAL A 184 -4.86 9.87 8.00
C VAL A 184 -6.05 10.01 7.08
N ARG A 185 -6.62 8.87 6.67
CA ARG A 185 -7.89 8.87 5.94
C ARG A 185 -9.00 8.45 6.90
N ARG A 186 -10.00 9.32 7.07
CA ARG A 186 -11.37 8.93 7.47
C ARG A 186 -11.94 8.03 6.36
N LEU A 187 -11.54 6.77 6.32
CA LEU A 187 -12.35 5.75 5.66
C LEU A 187 -13.68 5.71 6.42
N ARG A 188 -14.80 5.82 5.69
CA ARG A 188 -16.15 5.68 6.24
C ARG A 188 -16.17 4.56 7.30
N ARG A 189 -16.79 4.84 8.46
CA ARG A 189 -16.82 4.01 9.68
C ARG A 189 -17.01 2.51 9.42
N GLU A 190 -17.76 2.16 8.37
CA GLU A 190 -18.03 0.79 7.91
C GLU A 190 -16.79 0.03 7.40
N ALA A 191 -15.85 0.71 6.73
CA ALA A 191 -14.62 0.08 6.22
C ALA A 191 -13.59 -0.18 7.34
N PHE A 192 -13.68 0.58 8.44
CA PHE A 192 -12.78 0.46 9.59
C PHE A 192 -13.07 -0.79 10.44
N VAL A 193 -14.35 -1.19 10.55
CA VAL A 193 -14.76 -2.41 11.27
C VAL A 193 -14.21 -3.66 10.57
N GLN A 194 -14.26 -3.73 9.24
CA GLN A 194 -13.69 -4.84 8.47
C GLN A 194 -12.14 -4.85 8.45
N ALA A 195 -11.51 -3.68 8.41
CA ALA A 195 -10.05 -3.58 8.43
C ALA A 195 -9.47 -4.03 9.79
N ARG A 196 -10.19 -3.77 10.89
CA ARG A 196 -9.78 -4.17 12.24
C ARG A 196 -9.77 -5.69 12.44
N GLU A 197 -10.74 -6.42 11.90
CA GLU A 197 -10.74 -7.89 11.89
C GLU A 197 -9.60 -8.50 11.06
N MET A 198 -9.15 -7.80 10.01
CA MET A 198 -8.01 -8.23 9.18
C MET A 198 -6.66 -7.93 9.86
N VAL A 199 -6.56 -6.81 10.57
CA VAL A 199 -5.33 -6.39 11.27
C VAL A 199 -5.08 -7.21 12.53
N GLU A 200 -6.13 -7.65 13.24
CA GLU A 200 -5.98 -8.58 14.36
C GLU A 200 -5.46 -9.97 13.91
N ARG A 201 -5.65 -10.35 12.64
CA ARG A 201 -5.03 -11.56 12.04
C ARG A 201 -3.63 -11.33 11.45
N GLY A 202 -3.30 -10.10 11.03
CA GLY A 202 -2.03 -9.80 10.34
C GLY A 202 -0.85 -9.44 11.25
N ARG A 203 -1.06 -9.33 12.57
CA ARG A 203 -0.10 -8.76 13.52
C ARG A 203 1.18 -9.58 13.76
N GLN A 204 1.28 -10.81 13.26
CA GLN A 204 2.46 -11.67 13.40
C GLN A 204 3.43 -11.67 12.19
N GLN A 205 3.10 -10.99 11.07
CA GLN A 205 3.89 -11.10 9.82
C GLN A 205 4.75 -9.88 9.46
N ILE A 206 4.92 -8.91 10.37
CA ILE A 206 5.51 -7.62 10.03
C ILE A 206 7.04 -7.69 9.84
N ASP A 207 7.75 -8.56 10.56
CA ASP A 207 9.20 -8.76 10.34
C ASP A 207 9.49 -9.56 9.07
N GLU A 208 8.58 -10.46 8.66
CA GLU A 208 8.63 -11.12 7.35
C GLU A 208 8.36 -10.14 6.18
N ALA A 209 7.60 -9.07 6.42
CA ALA A 209 7.20 -8.11 5.39
C ALA A 209 8.36 -7.25 4.87
N MET A 210 9.32 -6.88 5.73
CA MET A 210 10.51 -6.12 5.29
C MET A 210 11.47 -6.97 4.47
N VAL A 211 11.72 -8.22 4.89
CA VAL A 211 12.54 -9.17 4.12
C VAL A 211 11.86 -9.51 2.78
N THR A 212 10.54 -9.66 2.76
CA THR A 212 9.81 -9.90 1.50
C THR A 212 9.81 -8.68 0.56
N LEU A 213 9.86 -7.44 1.04
CA LEU A 213 9.91 -6.27 0.15
C LEU A 213 11.25 -6.13 -0.58
N GLU A 214 12.37 -6.44 0.07
CA GLU A 214 13.68 -6.51 -0.59
C GLU A 214 13.75 -7.68 -1.57
N MET A 215 13.24 -8.86 -1.16
CA MET A 215 13.09 -10.00 -2.06
C MET A 215 12.23 -9.65 -3.27
N LEU A 216 11.09 -8.97 -3.11
CA LEU A 216 10.18 -8.62 -4.20
C LEU A 216 10.78 -7.62 -5.19
N ARG A 217 11.65 -6.69 -4.75
CA ARG A 217 12.38 -5.79 -5.67
C ARG A 217 13.40 -6.53 -6.51
N LEU A 218 14.17 -7.42 -5.88
CA LEU A 218 15.10 -8.31 -6.59
C LEU A 218 14.33 -9.23 -7.53
N GLN A 219 13.21 -9.79 -7.08
CA GLN A 219 12.40 -10.71 -7.85
C GLN A 219 11.72 -10.03 -9.04
N ARG A 220 11.23 -8.78 -8.93
CA ARG A 220 10.72 -8.03 -10.11
C ARG A 220 11.82 -7.70 -11.11
N ARG A 221 13.01 -7.33 -10.63
CA ARG A 221 14.15 -7.06 -11.52
C ARG A 221 14.59 -8.34 -12.22
N VAL A 222 14.68 -9.45 -11.48
CA VAL A 222 15.01 -10.76 -12.03
C VAL A 222 13.92 -11.22 -13.00
N ILE A 223 12.64 -11.28 -12.63
CA ILE A 223 11.55 -11.74 -13.51
C ILE A 223 11.48 -10.93 -14.81
N ARG A 224 11.64 -9.60 -14.75
CA ARG A 224 11.58 -8.74 -15.93
C ARG A 224 12.68 -9.03 -16.95
N TRP A 225 13.85 -9.48 -16.51
CA TRP A 225 15.01 -9.76 -17.37
C TRP A 225 15.18 -11.25 -17.66
N LEU A 226 15.01 -12.09 -16.65
CA LEU A 226 15.13 -13.55 -16.72
C LEU A 226 13.98 -14.19 -17.51
N GLY A 227 12.76 -13.62 -17.42
CA GLY A 227 11.61 -14.08 -18.20
C GLY A 227 11.91 -14.06 -19.70
N PRO A 228 12.21 -12.90 -20.31
CA PRO A 228 12.61 -12.84 -21.72
C PRO A 228 13.87 -13.66 -22.03
N ALA A 229 14.89 -13.60 -21.16
CA ALA A 229 16.16 -14.30 -21.39
C ALA A 229 16.01 -15.82 -21.45
N ILE A 230 15.06 -16.41 -20.73
CA ILE A 230 14.74 -17.84 -20.79
C ILE A 230 13.73 -18.13 -21.91
N MET A 231 12.74 -17.26 -22.11
CA MET A 231 11.67 -17.48 -23.08
C MET A 231 12.14 -17.39 -24.53
N ILE A 232 13.03 -16.46 -24.86
CA ILE A 232 13.58 -16.28 -26.21
C ILE A 232 14.28 -17.57 -26.71
N PRO A 233 15.24 -18.17 -25.99
CA PRO A 233 15.90 -19.38 -26.48
C PRO A 233 14.96 -20.58 -26.57
N ILE A 234 14.00 -20.75 -25.65
CA ILE A 234 12.99 -21.83 -25.75
C ILE A 234 12.15 -21.64 -27.02
N PHE A 235 11.72 -20.41 -27.31
CA PHE A 235 10.94 -20.09 -28.50
C PHE A 235 11.76 -20.31 -29.79
N VAL A 236 13.03 -19.93 -29.77
CA VAL A 236 13.96 -20.16 -30.89
C VAL A 236 14.22 -21.65 -31.12
N ILE A 237 14.45 -22.44 -30.06
CA ILE A 237 14.65 -23.89 -30.17
C ILE A 237 13.40 -24.57 -30.71
N LEU A 238 12.21 -24.17 -30.24
CA LEU A 238 10.94 -24.68 -30.76
C LEU A 238 10.75 -24.34 -32.24
N LEU A 239 11.07 -23.10 -32.65
CA LEU A 239 11.03 -22.69 -34.06
C LEU A 239 12.00 -23.49 -34.93
N VAL A 240 13.23 -23.70 -34.47
CA VAL A 240 14.25 -24.48 -35.19
C VAL A 240 13.83 -25.95 -35.31
N ALA A 241 13.34 -26.55 -34.22
CA ALA A 241 12.85 -27.93 -34.22
C ALA A 241 11.61 -28.14 -35.10
N LEU A 242 10.81 -27.09 -35.31
CA LEU A 242 9.69 -27.08 -36.25
C LEU A 242 10.13 -26.84 -37.70
N TRP A 243 11.30 -26.23 -37.93
CA TRP A 243 11.81 -25.95 -39.27
C TRP A 243 12.52 -27.15 -39.89
N ASP A 244 13.19 -27.97 -39.08
CA ASP A 244 13.96 -29.14 -39.53
C ASP A 244 13.12 -30.39 -39.84
N GLN A 245 11.79 -30.33 -39.68
CA GLN A 245 10.85 -31.45 -39.90
C GLN A 245 9.87 -31.15 -41.04
#